data_AF-A0A850HLJ2-F1
#
_entry.id   AF-A0A850HLJ2-F1
#
_cell.length_a   1.000
_cell.length_b   1.000
_cell.length_c   1.000
_cell.angle_alpha   90.00
_cell.angle_beta   90.00
_cell.angle_gamma   90.00
#
_symmetry.space_group_name_H-M   'P 1'
#
loop_
_entity.id
_entity.type
_entity.pdbx_description
1 polymer ?
#
loop_
_entity_poly.entity_id
_entity_poly.type
_entity_poly.pdbx_seq_one_letter_code
_entity_poly.pdbx_strand_id
1 'polypeptide(L)'
;MKKKAFAMVLSFLTAICLFPAVSLAANSDVAEVNGTKYETLKKAVENAPDGSTVTLLSDVTEDITFDKNITVDGGSKYTISGLSTVKAGTLQNLTLKPNETNSKGSLLSLGNSGASTSIQLENVTVHYSVTKRDGGNAVTASGNKADITINRCHFINTPNNNGVTIEAPEWSYGLYINGQDDTGRISFTNSEFNGAFRTMLPNVSGNFLIENCNFTNSVYSVSNGPTSGAGLEATTITTSTAANNQIVVKNNTFDNAGSIYLQTQADFTGNTIKYDKFEHYIQVKGSIGTPVDFRENTFQAGANDLIIIDVAATPILLPAGQPAVNYWVWADTPDDVRPADYRDYKYRYNEDGTITFMPQSDVALEQFFLQKDSGNIQVNTNDTVLIEKDLKLKDLVIEADKKITFEIAEGSTLEITGDLAIQGNVMVTGGGKLIIQNQGTVSVDPEALFEVSLDTQLENNGTITNHGEVTIPDHTTGTGTLEGSGSVEKLHNAKHIEAVAPTCDTAGNIEYWYCDYCNKYYSDQDLTQEISKEKTVLKALGHKYKDGICTVCGKADPNTKPNTPQTNGQNSGTSSQKPANSRVPKTGDTNHIGWLLTLSLGSLLTLLVMKRYNNKKADK
;
A
#
# COMPACT_ATOMS: atom_id res chain seq x y z
N MET A 1 -47.87 -44.09 65.04
CA MET A 1 -49.23 -43.48 64.99
C MET A 1 -49.36 -42.70 63.69
N LYS A 2 -50.31 -43.04 62.79
CA LYS A 2 -51.53 -42.23 62.43
C LYS A 2 -51.18 -40.81 61.94
N LYS A 3 -51.59 -40.32 60.74
CA LYS A 3 -52.68 -40.67 59.79
C LYS A 3 -52.15 -40.54 58.33
N LYS A 4 -52.41 -41.45 57.38
CA LYS A 4 -53.62 -41.66 56.52
C LYS A 4 -54.01 -40.39 55.71
N ALA A 5 -54.09 -40.31 54.38
CA ALA A 5 -54.37 -41.22 53.23
C ALA A 5 -55.78 -41.06 52.61
N PHE A 6 -55.83 -40.86 51.28
CA PHE A 6 -56.95 -41.09 50.32
C PHE A 6 -56.30 -41.17 48.92
N ALA A 7 -56.14 -42.34 48.27
CA ALA A 7 -57.14 -43.16 47.54
C ALA A 7 -57.69 -42.45 46.28
N MET A 8 -57.42 -42.83 45.02
CA MET A 8 -57.31 -44.12 44.29
C MET A 8 -58.68 -44.73 43.88
N VAL A 9 -58.96 -44.69 42.56
CA VAL A 9 -59.79 -45.61 41.74
C VAL A 9 -59.20 -45.49 40.31
N LEU A 10 -58.57 -46.47 39.62
CA LEU A 10 -58.82 -47.90 39.34
C LEU A 10 -59.61 -48.15 38.01
N SER A 11 -58.89 -48.59 36.98
CA SER A 11 -59.20 -49.74 36.07
C SER A 11 -58.08 -49.80 35.01
N PHE A 12 -57.19 -50.79 34.91
CA PHE A 12 -57.36 -52.22 34.56
C PHE A 12 -57.94 -52.50 33.16
N LEU A 13 -57.31 -53.49 32.48
CA LEU A 13 -57.36 -53.88 31.05
C LEU A 13 -56.58 -52.92 30.11
N THR A 14 -55.73 -53.36 29.17
CA THR A 14 -55.42 -54.74 28.68
C THR A 14 -53.93 -54.90 28.38
N ALA A 15 -53.39 -56.09 28.63
CA ALA A 15 -52.12 -56.53 28.04
C ALA A 15 -52.34 -57.05 26.59
N ILE A 16 -51.23 -57.36 25.90
CA ILE A 16 -51.14 -57.93 24.55
C ILE A 16 -51.40 -56.91 23.43
N CYS A 17 -50.29 -56.33 22.93
CA CYS A 17 -49.91 -56.45 21.52
C CYS A 17 -48.44 -56.05 21.36
N LEU A 18 -47.54 -56.99 21.66
CA LEU A 18 -46.18 -57.01 21.09
C LEU A 18 -46.31 -57.31 19.60
N PHE A 19 -46.72 -56.32 18.82
CA PHE A 19 -46.29 -56.28 17.43
C PHE A 19 -44.80 -55.90 17.46
N PRO A 20 -43.91 -56.59 16.73
CA PRO A 20 -42.75 -55.88 16.25
C PRO A 20 -43.30 -54.67 15.48
N ALA A 21 -42.78 -53.48 15.77
CA ALA A 21 -42.81 -52.45 14.75
C ALA A 21 -42.03 -53.05 13.59
N VAL A 22 -42.75 -53.60 12.61
CA VAL A 22 -42.21 -53.82 11.28
C VAL A 22 -41.85 -52.43 10.83
N SER A 23 -40.59 -52.07 11.04
CA SER A 23 -39.90 -51.15 10.17
C SER A 23 -40.12 -51.72 8.78
N LEU A 24 -41.15 -51.21 8.10
CA LEU A 24 -41.12 -51.24 6.65
C LEU A 24 -39.84 -50.48 6.33
N ALA A 25 -38.82 -51.22 5.90
CA ALA A 25 -37.65 -50.63 5.31
C ALA A 25 -38.16 -49.82 4.11
N ALA A 26 -38.37 -48.52 4.34
CA ALA A 26 -38.65 -47.58 3.27
C ALA A 26 -37.46 -47.72 2.32
N ASN A 27 -37.72 -48.14 1.08
CA ASN A 27 -36.70 -48.54 0.11
C ASN A 27 -35.46 -47.65 0.25
N SER A 28 -34.38 -48.25 0.77
CA SER A 28 -33.16 -47.54 1.15
C SER A 28 -32.27 -47.26 -0.05
N ASP A 29 -32.90 -46.97 -1.19
CA ASP A 29 -32.23 -46.65 -2.44
C ASP A 29 -31.62 -45.26 -2.33
N VAL A 30 -30.31 -45.17 -2.34
CA VAL A 30 -29.57 -43.91 -2.20
C VAL A 30 -29.24 -43.27 -3.56
N ALA A 31 -29.35 -44.03 -4.65
CA ALA A 31 -29.05 -43.58 -6.00
C ALA A 31 -29.92 -44.25 -7.07
N GLU A 32 -30.10 -43.55 -8.20
CA GLU A 32 -30.80 -44.05 -9.39
C GLU A 32 -29.93 -43.84 -10.65
N VAL A 33 -29.93 -44.83 -11.55
CA VAL A 33 -29.33 -44.75 -12.89
C VAL A 33 -30.34 -45.26 -13.91
N ASN A 34 -30.72 -44.45 -14.89
CA ASN A 34 -31.65 -44.82 -15.97
C ASN A 34 -32.96 -45.49 -15.47
N GLY A 35 -33.54 -44.99 -14.38
CA GLY A 35 -34.75 -45.56 -13.76
C GLY A 35 -34.54 -46.81 -12.90
N THR A 36 -33.31 -47.34 -12.80
CA THR A 36 -32.94 -48.45 -11.91
C THR A 36 -32.37 -47.89 -10.61
N LYS A 37 -32.89 -48.35 -9.47
CA LYS A 37 -32.51 -47.87 -8.14
C LYS A 37 -31.51 -48.80 -7.45
N TYR A 38 -30.68 -48.22 -6.58
CA TYR A 38 -29.58 -48.90 -5.91
C TYR A 38 -29.49 -48.51 -4.43
N GLU A 39 -29.40 -49.53 -3.56
CA GLU A 39 -29.22 -49.41 -2.10
C GLU A 39 -27.90 -48.74 -1.67
N THR A 40 -26.90 -48.69 -2.55
CA THR A 40 -25.60 -48.07 -2.27
C THR A 40 -25.10 -47.29 -3.49
N LEU A 41 -24.37 -46.19 -3.25
CA LEU A 41 -23.81 -45.39 -4.33
C LEU A 41 -22.74 -46.17 -5.09
N LYS A 42 -21.96 -47.00 -4.39
CA LYS A 42 -21.00 -47.90 -5.02
C LYS A 42 -21.65 -48.83 -6.05
N LYS A 43 -22.78 -49.48 -5.72
CA LYS A 43 -23.51 -50.33 -6.68
C LYS A 43 -23.99 -49.52 -7.89
N ALA A 44 -24.49 -48.31 -7.68
CA ALA A 44 -24.93 -47.43 -8.77
C ALA A 44 -23.78 -47.08 -9.72
N VAL A 45 -22.64 -46.63 -9.19
CA VAL A 45 -21.43 -46.32 -9.97
C VAL A 45 -20.88 -47.55 -10.70
N GLU A 46 -20.84 -48.72 -10.05
CA GLU A 46 -20.40 -49.98 -10.66
C GLU A 46 -21.29 -50.41 -11.84
N ASN A 47 -22.60 -50.16 -11.78
CA ASN A 47 -23.56 -50.53 -12.82
C ASN A 47 -23.83 -49.41 -13.85
N ALA A 48 -23.42 -48.16 -13.57
CA ALA A 48 -23.60 -47.03 -14.48
C ALA A 48 -22.83 -47.25 -15.80
N PRO A 49 -23.49 -47.17 -16.97
CA PRO A 49 -22.82 -47.08 -18.27
C PRO A 49 -22.10 -45.73 -18.44
N ASP A 50 -21.03 -45.70 -19.24
CA ASP A 50 -20.41 -44.43 -19.63
C ASP A 50 -21.42 -43.47 -20.28
N GLY A 51 -21.29 -42.18 -19.99
CA GLY A 51 -22.21 -41.11 -20.39
C GLY A 51 -23.51 -41.02 -19.58
N SER A 52 -23.78 -41.95 -18.66
CA SER A 52 -24.99 -41.92 -17.84
C SER A 52 -24.88 -40.99 -16.61
N THR A 53 -26.03 -40.64 -16.04
CA THR A 53 -26.13 -39.88 -14.79
C THR A 53 -26.57 -40.80 -13.64
N VAL A 54 -25.81 -40.77 -12.55
CA VAL A 54 -26.15 -41.32 -11.24
C VAL A 54 -26.79 -40.20 -10.42
N THR A 55 -28.10 -40.26 -10.22
CA THR A 55 -28.82 -39.26 -9.42
C THR A 55 -28.88 -39.73 -7.98
N LEU A 56 -28.42 -38.91 -7.02
CA LEU A 56 -28.58 -39.21 -5.60
C LEU A 56 -30.04 -39.02 -5.17
N LEU A 57 -30.53 -39.95 -4.35
CA LEU A 57 -31.88 -39.95 -3.77
C LEU A 57 -31.86 -39.63 -2.27
N SER A 58 -30.72 -39.79 -1.61
CA SER A 58 -30.47 -39.46 -0.19
C SER A 58 -29.02 -39.08 0.03
N ASP A 59 -28.68 -38.67 1.25
CA ASP A 59 -27.28 -38.65 1.71
C ASP A 59 -26.69 -40.07 1.71
N VAL A 60 -25.37 -40.15 1.55
CA VAL A 60 -24.57 -41.37 1.43
C VAL A 60 -23.41 -41.32 2.41
N THR A 61 -23.09 -42.44 3.05
CA THR A 61 -21.89 -42.57 3.91
C THR A 61 -21.05 -43.76 3.45
N GLU A 62 -20.27 -43.56 2.38
CA GLU A 62 -19.46 -44.57 1.70
C GLU A 62 -18.12 -43.95 1.26
N ASP A 63 -17.02 -44.70 1.39
CA ASP A 63 -15.79 -44.42 0.64
C ASP A 63 -15.96 -44.97 -0.78
N ILE A 64 -15.66 -44.15 -1.80
CA ILE A 64 -16.02 -44.46 -3.19
C ILE A 64 -14.97 -44.01 -4.20
N THR A 65 -14.87 -44.74 -5.31
CA THR A 65 -14.03 -44.38 -6.46
C THR A 65 -14.91 -44.14 -7.67
N PHE A 66 -14.68 -43.03 -8.37
CA PHE A 66 -15.30 -42.67 -9.63
C PHE A 66 -14.22 -42.73 -10.73
N ASP A 67 -14.18 -43.80 -11.50
CA ASP A 67 -13.16 -44.07 -12.52
C ASP A 67 -13.74 -44.29 -13.94
N LYS A 68 -15.02 -43.96 -14.12
CA LYS A 68 -15.76 -44.01 -15.39
C LYS A 68 -16.13 -42.62 -15.87
N ASN A 69 -16.49 -42.49 -17.15
CA ASN A 69 -16.99 -41.23 -17.69
C ASN A 69 -18.50 -41.08 -17.41
N ILE A 70 -18.87 -40.87 -16.16
CA ILE A 70 -20.26 -40.72 -15.69
C ILE A 70 -20.47 -39.38 -15.00
N THR A 71 -21.72 -38.93 -14.88
CA THR A 71 -22.09 -37.79 -14.03
C THR A 71 -22.72 -38.29 -12.74
N VAL A 72 -22.38 -37.70 -11.59
CA VAL A 72 -23.03 -37.95 -10.30
C VAL A 72 -23.64 -36.64 -9.82
N ASP A 73 -24.97 -36.61 -9.66
CA ASP A 73 -25.72 -35.39 -9.33
C ASP A 73 -26.40 -35.51 -7.96
N GLY A 74 -26.07 -34.58 -7.04
CA GLY A 74 -26.69 -34.49 -5.71
C GLY A 74 -27.93 -33.58 -5.62
N GLY A 75 -28.38 -32.98 -6.72
CA GLY A 75 -29.57 -32.13 -6.77
C GLY A 75 -29.50 -30.86 -5.91
N SER A 76 -28.28 -30.38 -5.62
CA SER A 76 -27.94 -29.32 -4.64
C SER A 76 -28.44 -29.61 -3.22
N LYS A 77 -28.66 -30.88 -2.88
CA LYS A 77 -29.30 -31.31 -1.64
C LYS A 77 -28.51 -32.36 -0.87
N TYR A 78 -27.90 -33.31 -1.58
CA TYR A 78 -27.35 -34.52 -0.97
C TYR A 78 -25.84 -34.47 -0.73
N THR A 79 -25.42 -35.17 0.32
CA THR A 79 -24.05 -35.24 0.81
C THR A 79 -23.47 -36.65 0.63
N ILE A 80 -22.22 -36.75 0.18
CA ILE A 80 -21.41 -37.97 0.25
C ILE A 80 -20.41 -37.79 1.41
N SER A 81 -20.52 -38.64 2.42
CA SER A 81 -19.70 -38.63 3.65
C SER A 81 -18.70 -39.78 3.65
N GLY A 82 -17.46 -39.51 3.25
CA GLY A 82 -16.43 -40.51 3.01
C GLY A 82 -15.38 -40.01 2.03
N LEU A 83 -14.34 -40.81 1.79
CA LEU A 83 -13.32 -40.51 0.81
C LEU A 83 -13.86 -40.72 -0.61
N SER A 84 -14.10 -39.61 -1.31
CA SER A 84 -14.40 -39.60 -2.75
C SER A 84 -13.12 -39.54 -3.57
N THR A 85 -12.78 -40.64 -4.25
CA THR A 85 -11.63 -40.74 -5.15
C THR A 85 -12.06 -40.57 -6.60
N VAL A 86 -11.91 -39.37 -7.17
CA VAL A 86 -12.34 -39.02 -8.52
C VAL A 86 -11.17 -39.15 -9.49
N LYS A 87 -11.25 -40.14 -10.39
CA LYS A 87 -10.27 -40.45 -11.44
C LYS A 87 -10.80 -40.17 -12.85
N ALA A 88 -12.11 -40.06 -13.03
CA ALA A 88 -12.78 -39.64 -14.26
C ALA A 88 -14.22 -39.19 -13.96
N GLY A 89 -14.84 -38.47 -14.90
CA GLY A 89 -16.25 -38.12 -14.88
C GLY A 89 -16.56 -36.80 -14.17
N THR A 90 -17.83 -36.57 -13.89
CA THR A 90 -18.35 -35.33 -13.31
C THR A 90 -19.01 -35.59 -11.96
N LEU A 91 -18.65 -34.82 -10.93
CA LEU A 91 -19.47 -34.66 -9.73
C LEU A 91 -20.14 -33.29 -9.79
N GLN A 92 -21.45 -33.23 -9.56
CA GLN A 92 -22.18 -31.97 -9.61
C GLN A 92 -23.24 -31.82 -8.52
N ASN A 93 -23.50 -30.55 -8.15
CA ASN A 93 -24.58 -30.15 -7.27
C ASN A 93 -24.66 -30.96 -5.97
N LEU A 94 -23.52 -31.24 -5.33
CA LEU A 94 -23.45 -32.13 -4.17
C LEU A 94 -22.47 -31.62 -3.11
N THR A 95 -22.61 -32.12 -1.88
CA THR A 95 -21.65 -31.85 -0.81
C THR A 95 -20.76 -33.06 -0.57
N LEU A 96 -19.45 -32.84 -0.43
CA LEU A 96 -18.47 -33.83 0.02
C LEU A 96 -18.06 -33.52 1.46
N LYS A 97 -18.08 -34.52 2.33
CA LYS A 97 -17.66 -34.43 3.74
C LYS A 97 -16.81 -35.63 4.13
N PRO A 98 -15.92 -35.49 5.14
CA PRO A 98 -15.28 -36.66 5.73
C PRO A 98 -16.31 -37.53 6.45
N ASN A 99 -16.10 -38.84 6.45
CA ASN A 99 -16.82 -39.73 7.36
C ASN A 99 -16.44 -39.38 8.82
N GLU A 100 -17.42 -39.30 9.72
CA GLU A 100 -17.13 -38.92 11.10
C GLU A 100 -16.26 -39.93 11.86
N THR A 101 -16.22 -41.18 11.41
CA THR A 101 -15.33 -42.21 11.97
C THR A 101 -13.89 -42.13 11.45
N ASN A 102 -13.63 -41.41 10.34
CA ASN A 102 -12.29 -41.23 9.79
C ASN A 102 -11.48 -40.26 10.67
N SER A 103 -10.41 -40.76 11.31
CA SER A 103 -9.54 -39.98 12.19
C SER A 103 -8.67 -38.94 11.47
N LYS A 104 -8.36 -39.15 10.18
CA LYS A 104 -7.63 -38.19 9.34
C LYS A 104 -8.53 -37.10 8.77
N GLY A 105 -9.84 -37.34 8.71
CA GLY A 105 -10.79 -36.44 8.05
C GLY A 105 -10.63 -36.40 6.53
N SER A 106 -10.15 -37.48 5.91
CA SER A 106 -10.06 -37.57 4.46
C SER A 106 -11.45 -37.58 3.80
N LEU A 107 -11.61 -36.76 2.75
CA LEU A 107 -12.86 -36.62 2.01
C LEU A 107 -12.71 -36.61 0.48
N LEU A 108 -11.54 -36.23 -0.05
CA LEU A 108 -11.38 -36.01 -1.49
C LEU A 108 -9.99 -36.43 -2.00
N SER A 109 -9.98 -37.18 -3.10
CA SER A 109 -8.78 -37.44 -3.91
C SER A 109 -9.11 -37.17 -5.38
N LEU A 110 -8.35 -36.30 -6.04
CA LEU A 110 -8.59 -35.87 -7.43
C LEU A 110 -7.45 -36.26 -8.37
N GLY A 111 -7.77 -36.86 -9.51
CA GLY A 111 -6.81 -37.07 -10.59
C GLY A 111 -6.44 -38.52 -10.85
N ASN A 112 -5.62 -38.72 -11.88
CA ASN A 112 -5.29 -40.04 -12.39
C ASN A 112 -3.85 -40.05 -12.90
N SER A 113 -2.99 -40.89 -12.30
CA SER A 113 -1.59 -41.04 -12.71
C SER A 113 -1.36 -42.14 -13.76
N GLY A 114 -2.36 -43.01 -13.94
CA GLY A 114 -2.33 -44.11 -14.90
C GLY A 114 -2.75 -43.70 -16.31
N ALA A 115 -3.71 -42.77 -16.43
CA ALA A 115 -4.31 -42.39 -17.71
C ALA A 115 -4.75 -40.92 -17.75
N SER A 116 -4.63 -40.31 -18.94
CA SER A 116 -5.22 -39.00 -19.22
C SER A 116 -6.75 -39.13 -19.31
N THR A 117 -7.43 -38.45 -18.40
CA THR A 117 -8.88 -38.51 -18.18
C THR A 117 -9.41 -37.09 -17.98
N SER A 118 -10.73 -36.89 -18.09
CA SER A 118 -11.36 -35.62 -17.71
C SER A 118 -12.09 -35.79 -16.38
N ILE A 119 -11.90 -34.84 -15.48
CA ILE A 119 -12.59 -34.75 -14.18
C ILE A 119 -13.23 -33.37 -14.08
N GLN A 120 -14.51 -33.32 -13.74
CA GLN A 120 -15.25 -32.07 -13.53
C GLN A 120 -15.88 -32.06 -12.13
N LEU A 121 -15.64 -31.00 -11.37
CA LEU A 121 -16.42 -30.65 -10.18
C LEU A 121 -17.23 -29.38 -10.50
N GLU A 122 -18.55 -29.50 -10.45
CA GLU A 122 -19.48 -28.45 -10.90
C GLU A 122 -20.50 -28.13 -9.81
N ASN A 123 -20.44 -26.94 -9.20
CA ASN A 123 -21.33 -26.60 -8.08
C ASN A 123 -21.23 -27.63 -6.93
N VAL A 124 -19.99 -28.03 -6.59
CA VAL A 124 -19.69 -28.98 -5.50
C VAL A 124 -19.21 -28.22 -4.27
N THR A 125 -19.76 -28.54 -3.11
CA THR A 125 -19.29 -28.05 -1.81
C THR A 125 -18.36 -29.07 -1.18
N VAL A 126 -17.11 -28.71 -0.93
CA VAL A 126 -16.11 -29.54 -0.25
C VAL A 126 -15.99 -29.01 1.18
N HIS A 127 -16.63 -29.69 2.15
CA HIS A 127 -16.72 -29.23 3.54
C HIS A 127 -15.75 -30.01 4.43
N TYR A 128 -14.66 -29.33 4.80
CA TYR A 128 -13.55 -29.86 5.61
C TYR A 128 -13.87 -29.91 7.11
N SER A 129 -13.25 -30.87 7.81
CA SER A 129 -13.23 -30.89 9.28
C SER A 129 -12.21 -29.90 9.84
N VAL A 130 -12.59 -29.17 10.89
CA VAL A 130 -11.74 -28.21 11.61
C VAL A 130 -10.98 -28.81 12.80
N THR A 131 -11.21 -30.10 13.08
CA THR A 131 -10.59 -30.87 14.17
C THR A 131 -9.72 -32.02 13.67
N LYS A 132 -9.93 -32.50 12.44
CA LYS A 132 -9.15 -33.57 11.79
C LYS A 132 -8.21 -32.96 10.75
N ARG A 133 -6.93 -32.81 11.12
CA ARG A 133 -5.95 -31.92 10.46
C ARG A 133 -4.84 -32.65 9.71
N ASP A 134 -5.13 -33.80 9.13
CA ASP A 134 -4.17 -34.49 8.26
C ASP A 134 -3.98 -33.68 6.96
N GLY A 135 -2.73 -33.46 6.55
CA GLY A 135 -2.42 -32.69 5.33
C GLY A 135 -2.84 -33.37 4.03
N GLY A 136 -3.18 -34.66 4.06
CA GLY A 136 -3.77 -35.42 2.96
C GLY A 136 -5.29 -35.61 3.09
N ASN A 137 -6.00 -34.70 3.76
CA ASN A 137 -7.46 -34.77 3.90
C ASN A 137 -8.20 -34.54 2.56
N ALA A 138 -7.75 -33.58 1.76
CA ALA A 138 -8.08 -33.44 0.35
C ALA A 138 -6.78 -33.30 -0.46
N VAL A 139 -6.61 -34.13 -1.49
CA VAL A 139 -5.32 -34.26 -2.19
C VAL A 139 -5.50 -34.55 -3.69
N THR A 140 -4.54 -34.16 -4.52
CA THR A 140 -4.48 -34.65 -5.91
C THR A 140 -3.65 -35.94 -6.01
N ALA A 141 -3.92 -36.76 -7.02
CA ALA A 141 -3.08 -37.91 -7.36
C ALA A 141 -1.67 -37.43 -7.74
N SER A 142 -0.63 -38.11 -7.24
CA SER A 142 0.75 -37.75 -7.58
C SER A 142 1.09 -38.17 -9.00
N GLY A 143 1.68 -37.25 -9.78
CA GLY A 143 1.87 -37.44 -11.20
C GLY A 143 0.55 -37.45 -11.97
N ASN A 144 -0.38 -36.56 -11.59
CA ASN A 144 -1.67 -36.42 -12.26
C ASN A 144 -1.51 -36.16 -13.78
N LYS A 145 -2.23 -36.94 -14.60
CA LYS A 145 -2.36 -36.81 -16.06
C LYS A 145 -3.76 -36.40 -16.51
N ALA A 146 -4.69 -36.24 -15.58
CA ALA A 146 -6.06 -35.84 -15.86
C ALA A 146 -6.15 -34.31 -16.06
N ASP A 147 -7.09 -33.88 -16.90
CA ASP A 147 -7.56 -32.49 -16.91
C ASP A 147 -8.69 -32.35 -15.88
N ILE A 148 -8.41 -31.63 -14.80
CA ILE A 148 -9.28 -31.42 -13.65
C ILE A 148 -9.84 -30.00 -13.73
N THR A 149 -11.14 -29.88 -14.02
CA THR A 149 -11.87 -28.61 -13.98
C THR A 149 -12.70 -28.53 -12.70
N ILE A 150 -12.53 -27.44 -11.96
CA ILE A 150 -13.25 -27.12 -10.72
C ILE A 150 -13.94 -25.79 -10.95
N ASN A 151 -15.26 -25.79 -11.05
CA ASN A 151 -16.04 -24.62 -11.43
C ASN A 151 -17.23 -24.42 -10.49
N ARG A 152 -17.42 -23.17 -10.04
CA ARG A 152 -18.47 -22.77 -9.08
C ARG A 152 -18.49 -23.63 -7.81
N CYS A 153 -17.32 -24.12 -7.37
CA CYS A 153 -17.20 -24.99 -6.20
C CYS A 153 -16.90 -24.17 -4.94
N HIS A 154 -17.34 -24.67 -3.79
CA HIS A 154 -17.15 -24.01 -2.49
C HIS A 154 -16.32 -24.91 -1.55
N PHE A 155 -15.09 -24.50 -1.25
CA PHE A 155 -14.16 -25.17 -0.36
C PHE A 155 -14.25 -24.53 1.02
N ILE A 156 -15.00 -25.16 1.93
CA ILE A 156 -15.45 -24.51 3.17
C ILE A 156 -15.09 -25.28 4.42
N ASN A 157 -14.97 -24.57 5.55
CA ASN A 157 -15.06 -25.17 6.87
C ASN A 157 -15.84 -24.26 7.81
N THR A 158 -16.33 -24.82 8.92
CA THR A 158 -17.22 -24.12 9.87
C THR A 158 -16.59 -24.10 11.27
N PRO A 159 -15.63 -23.20 11.53
CA PRO A 159 -14.85 -23.17 12.76
C PRO A 159 -15.58 -22.41 13.87
N ASN A 160 -15.51 -22.92 15.10
CA ASN A 160 -16.05 -22.28 16.29
C ASN A 160 -14.96 -21.54 17.09
N ASN A 161 -14.26 -20.62 16.44
CA ASN A 161 -13.15 -19.87 17.04
C ASN A 161 -13.61 -18.70 17.96
N ASN A 162 -14.92 -18.43 18.10
CA ASN A 162 -15.46 -17.30 18.89
C ASN A 162 -14.82 -15.92 18.56
N GLY A 163 -14.40 -15.71 17.31
CA GLY A 163 -13.71 -14.48 16.88
C GLY A 163 -12.20 -14.45 17.16
N VAL A 164 -11.61 -15.53 17.69
CA VAL A 164 -10.16 -15.68 17.78
C VAL A 164 -9.57 -15.87 16.38
N THR A 165 -8.64 -14.99 16.00
CA THR A 165 -7.98 -14.98 14.69
C THR A 165 -6.49 -15.35 14.76
N ILE A 166 -5.86 -15.17 15.92
CA ILE A 166 -4.45 -15.50 16.21
C ILE A 166 -4.41 -16.81 17.00
N GLU A 167 -3.51 -17.73 16.64
CA GLU A 167 -3.42 -19.08 17.20
C GLU A 167 -4.78 -19.80 17.30
N ALA A 168 -5.60 -19.67 16.26
CA ALA A 168 -6.98 -20.13 16.27
C ALA A 168 -7.11 -21.64 16.63
N PRO A 169 -8.06 -22.02 17.52
CA PRO A 169 -8.19 -23.40 17.99
C PRO A 169 -8.72 -24.38 16.94
N GLU A 170 -9.60 -23.94 16.03
CA GLU A 170 -10.26 -24.75 15.00
C GLU A 170 -9.92 -24.27 13.59
N TRP A 171 -9.40 -25.18 12.75
CA TRP A 171 -8.90 -24.90 11.40
C TRP A 171 -8.66 -26.19 10.59
N SER A 172 -8.51 -26.08 9.26
CA SER A 172 -8.14 -27.19 8.38
C SER A 172 -7.06 -26.83 7.35
N TYR A 173 -6.51 -27.83 6.65
CA TYR A 173 -5.93 -27.62 5.32
C TYR A 173 -7.03 -27.63 4.25
N GLY A 174 -6.74 -27.03 3.09
CA GLY A 174 -7.54 -27.10 1.87
C GLY A 174 -7.10 -28.25 0.95
N LEU A 175 -6.91 -28.01 -0.35
CA LEU A 175 -6.56 -29.05 -1.33
C LEU A 175 -5.05 -29.10 -1.59
N TYR A 176 -4.37 -30.16 -1.13
CA TYR A 176 -2.95 -30.36 -1.39
C TYR A 176 -2.68 -30.87 -2.81
N ILE A 177 -1.84 -30.15 -3.56
CA ILE A 177 -1.47 -30.51 -4.93
C ILE A 177 -0.21 -31.39 -4.91
N ASN A 178 -0.35 -32.68 -5.21
CA ASN A 178 0.71 -33.68 -5.02
C ASN A 178 1.63 -33.88 -6.24
N GLY A 179 1.86 -32.82 -7.01
CA GLY A 179 2.61 -32.84 -8.26
C GLY A 179 1.79 -33.35 -9.46
N GLN A 180 2.10 -32.81 -10.64
CA GLN A 180 1.46 -33.18 -11.91
C GLN A 180 2.50 -33.72 -12.91
N ASP A 181 2.03 -34.59 -13.81
CA ASP A 181 2.70 -34.94 -15.06
C ASP A 181 2.54 -33.77 -16.07
N ASP A 182 3.40 -33.69 -17.08
CA ASP A 182 3.35 -32.61 -18.09
C ASP A 182 2.03 -32.59 -18.87
N THR A 183 1.32 -33.72 -18.93
CA THR A 183 -0.01 -33.84 -19.56
C THR A 183 -1.18 -33.43 -18.65
N GLY A 184 -0.96 -33.39 -17.33
CA GLY A 184 -2.00 -33.05 -16.36
C GLY A 184 -2.30 -31.56 -16.33
N ARG A 185 -3.54 -31.21 -15.94
CA ARG A 185 -3.96 -29.83 -15.73
C ARG A 185 -4.94 -29.74 -14.57
N ILE A 186 -4.87 -28.66 -13.81
CA ILE A 186 -5.88 -28.29 -12.82
C ILE A 186 -6.33 -26.85 -13.09
N SER A 187 -7.64 -26.63 -13.17
CA SER A 187 -8.24 -25.30 -13.38
C SER A 187 -9.31 -25.03 -12.34
N PHE A 188 -9.11 -24.00 -11.53
CA PHE A 188 -10.13 -23.41 -10.66
C PHE A 188 -10.76 -22.21 -11.37
N THR A 189 -12.08 -22.22 -11.50
CA THR A 189 -12.84 -21.10 -12.09
C THR A 189 -14.07 -20.77 -11.26
N ASN A 190 -14.37 -19.47 -11.08
CA ASN A 190 -15.60 -19.00 -10.43
C ASN A 190 -15.88 -19.62 -9.04
N SER A 191 -14.84 -20.07 -8.34
CA SER A 191 -14.93 -20.92 -7.14
C SER A 191 -14.45 -20.19 -5.89
N GLU A 192 -14.84 -20.68 -4.72
CA GLU A 192 -14.61 -20.02 -3.44
C GLU A 192 -13.84 -20.91 -2.44
N PHE A 193 -12.89 -20.35 -1.71
CA PHE A 193 -12.37 -20.89 -0.46
C PHE A 193 -12.78 -19.98 0.70
N ASN A 194 -13.47 -20.51 1.70
CA ASN A 194 -14.03 -19.71 2.80
C ASN A 194 -14.07 -20.48 4.14
N GLY A 195 -13.30 -20.02 5.13
CA GLY A 195 -13.23 -20.65 6.46
C GLY A 195 -11.92 -20.34 7.20
N ALA A 196 -11.60 -21.10 8.25
CA ALA A 196 -10.30 -21.04 8.94
C ALA A 196 -9.32 -22.04 8.31
N PHE A 197 -8.47 -21.58 7.41
CA PHE A 197 -7.50 -22.44 6.71
C PHE A 197 -6.06 -22.12 7.14
N ARG A 198 -5.27 -23.15 7.47
CA ARG A 198 -3.81 -23.00 7.61
C ARG A 198 -3.15 -22.85 6.24
N THR A 199 -3.52 -23.70 5.28
CA THR A 199 -3.16 -23.47 3.88
C THR A 199 -4.28 -23.93 2.95
N MET A 200 -4.76 -23.05 2.07
CA MET A 200 -5.88 -23.36 1.15
C MET A 200 -5.42 -24.18 -0.06
N LEU A 201 -4.35 -23.76 -0.73
CA LEU A 201 -3.75 -24.44 -1.89
C LEU A 201 -2.24 -24.65 -1.69
N PRO A 202 -1.84 -25.66 -0.91
CA PRO A 202 -0.43 -26.00 -0.77
C PRO A 202 0.13 -26.78 -1.98
N ASN A 203 1.38 -26.46 -2.34
CA ASN A 203 2.22 -27.14 -3.34
C ASN A 203 1.71 -27.09 -4.80
N VAL A 204 1.06 -25.99 -5.18
CA VAL A 204 0.61 -25.69 -6.56
C VAL A 204 1.75 -25.92 -7.56
N SER A 205 1.47 -26.71 -8.60
CA SER A 205 2.49 -27.28 -9.48
C SER A 205 1.94 -27.71 -10.84
N GLY A 206 2.83 -27.86 -11.84
CA GLY A 206 2.49 -28.22 -13.22
C GLY A 206 1.64 -27.17 -13.93
N ASN A 207 0.78 -27.59 -14.86
CA ASN A 207 -0.18 -26.71 -15.53
C ASN A 207 -1.33 -26.38 -14.57
N PHE A 208 -1.40 -25.14 -14.09
CA PHE A 208 -2.34 -24.74 -13.04
C PHE A 208 -2.96 -23.37 -13.33
N LEU A 209 -4.28 -23.30 -13.35
CA LEU A 209 -5.05 -22.06 -13.55
C LEU A 209 -5.94 -21.78 -12.34
N ILE A 210 -5.93 -20.54 -11.86
CA ILE A 210 -6.91 -20.00 -10.91
C ILE A 210 -7.46 -18.70 -11.50
N GLU A 211 -8.76 -18.69 -11.83
CA GLU A 211 -9.40 -17.54 -12.47
C GLU A 211 -10.79 -17.22 -11.89
N ASN A 212 -11.05 -15.93 -11.62
CA ASN A 212 -12.32 -15.43 -11.08
C ASN A 212 -12.73 -16.11 -9.75
N CYS A 213 -11.77 -16.56 -8.94
CA CYS A 213 -12.02 -17.18 -7.65
C CYS A 213 -11.99 -16.18 -6.49
N ASN A 214 -12.67 -16.52 -5.40
CA ASN A 214 -12.60 -15.80 -4.13
C ASN A 214 -11.91 -16.65 -3.06
N PHE A 215 -10.94 -16.06 -2.36
CA PHE A 215 -10.26 -16.65 -1.22
C PHE A 215 -10.53 -15.77 0.01
N THR A 216 -11.09 -16.35 1.07
CA THR A 216 -11.42 -15.64 2.30
C THR A 216 -11.02 -16.49 3.51
N ASN A 217 -10.19 -15.94 4.39
CA ASN A 217 -9.76 -16.63 5.61
C ASN A 217 -10.32 -15.93 6.85
N SER A 218 -10.85 -16.71 7.79
CA SER A 218 -11.36 -16.19 9.06
C SER A 218 -10.29 -16.11 10.16
N VAL A 219 -9.07 -16.56 9.88
CA VAL A 219 -7.95 -16.60 10.83
C VAL A 219 -6.67 -16.06 10.20
N TYR A 220 -5.84 -15.44 11.03
CA TYR A 220 -4.51 -14.97 10.70
C TYR A 220 -3.45 -16.04 10.97
N SER A 221 -3.55 -16.74 12.11
CA SER A 221 -2.65 -17.84 12.47
C SER A 221 -3.39 -18.91 13.26
N VAL A 222 -2.80 -20.10 13.36
CA VAL A 222 -3.48 -21.31 13.86
C VAL A 222 -2.73 -21.98 15.00
N SER A 223 -3.45 -22.52 15.99
CA SER A 223 -2.84 -23.31 17.07
C SER A 223 -2.33 -24.66 16.58
N ASN A 224 -1.16 -25.10 17.06
CA ASN A 224 -0.55 -26.39 16.72
C ASN A 224 -0.39 -26.61 15.20
N GLY A 225 -0.18 -25.53 14.44
CA GLY A 225 0.21 -25.61 13.03
C GLY A 225 1.61 -26.23 12.86
N PRO A 226 1.97 -26.66 11.64
CA PRO A 226 3.32 -27.12 11.36
C PRO A 226 4.28 -25.93 11.48
N THR A 227 5.34 -26.08 12.27
CA THR A 227 6.33 -25.00 12.48
C THR A 227 7.30 -24.79 11.31
N SER A 228 7.12 -25.49 10.19
CA SER A 228 7.93 -25.37 8.98
C SER A 228 7.29 -24.45 7.94
N GLY A 229 8.13 -23.70 7.22
CA GLY A 229 7.66 -22.65 6.30
C GLY A 229 7.17 -21.43 7.08
N ALA A 230 6.02 -20.86 6.68
CA ALA A 230 5.36 -19.74 7.35
C ALA A 230 4.68 -20.15 8.68
N GLY A 231 5.47 -20.67 9.62
CA GLY A 231 5.14 -20.82 11.04
C GLY A 231 3.69 -21.21 11.36
N LEU A 232 3.04 -20.40 12.20
CA LEU A 232 1.64 -20.59 12.55
C LEU A 232 0.70 -19.80 11.63
N GLU A 233 1.25 -18.89 10.82
CA GLU A 233 0.54 -18.00 9.91
C GLU A 233 -0.28 -18.78 8.87
N ALA A 234 -1.45 -18.24 8.55
CA ALA A 234 -2.30 -18.74 7.49
C ALA A 234 -1.71 -18.36 6.12
N THR A 235 -1.77 -19.28 5.17
CA THR A 235 -1.25 -19.10 3.81
C THR A 235 -2.35 -19.39 2.80
N THR A 236 -2.52 -18.59 1.75
CA THR A 236 -3.47 -18.91 0.68
C THR A 236 -2.88 -19.95 -0.26
N ILE A 237 -1.77 -19.59 -0.92
CA ILE A 237 -1.14 -20.37 -2.00
C ILE A 237 0.33 -20.60 -1.64
N THR A 238 0.79 -21.84 -1.79
CA THR A 238 2.22 -22.13 -1.92
C THR A 238 2.49 -22.87 -3.23
N THR A 239 3.53 -22.50 -3.97
CA THR A 239 3.93 -23.25 -5.16
C THR A 239 5.02 -24.28 -4.83
N SER A 240 5.17 -25.27 -5.69
CA SER A 240 6.33 -26.18 -5.69
C SER A 240 7.57 -25.54 -6.34
N THR A 241 8.70 -26.26 -6.30
CA THR A 241 9.91 -25.98 -7.08
C THR A 241 10.01 -26.83 -8.36
N ALA A 242 8.91 -27.41 -8.86
CA ALA A 242 8.95 -28.27 -10.05
C ALA A 242 9.31 -27.49 -11.32
N ALA A 243 10.07 -28.11 -12.22
CA ALA A 243 10.57 -27.46 -13.43
C ALA A 243 9.50 -27.27 -14.53
N ASN A 244 8.41 -28.02 -14.47
CA ASN A 244 7.29 -27.98 -15.42
C ASN A 244 6.13 -27.07 -14.96
N ASN A 245 6.36 -26.19 -13.99
CA ASN A 245 5.33 -25.28 -13.49
C ASN A 245 4.93 -24.25 -14.56
N GLN A 246 3.63 -24.19 -14.84
CA GLN A 246 2.98 -23.20 -15.70
C GLN A 246 1.75 -22.70 -14.92
N ILE A 247 2.00 -21.79 -13.99
CA ILE A 247 1.03 -21.35 -12.97
C ILE A 247 0.49 -19.97 -13.35
N VAL A 248 -0.83 -19.87 -13.47
CA VAL A 248 -1.56 -18.63 -13.79
C VAL A 248 -2.62 -18.38 -12.72
N VAL A 249 -2.56 -17.22 -12.08
CA VAL A 249 -3.46 -16.78 -11.01
C VAL A 249 -3.96 -15.38 -11.38
N LYS A 250 -5.15 -15.31 -11.99
CA LYS A 250 -5.66 -14.05 -12.55
C LYS A 250 -7.10 -13.71 -12.17
N ASN A 251 -7.39 -12.41 -12.06
CA ASN A 251 -8.73 -11.89 -11.81
C ASN A 251 -9.39 -12.42 -10.50
N ASN A 252 -8.59 -12.84 -9.51
CA ASN A 252 -9.10 -13.39 -8.25
C ASN A 252 -9.24 -12.32 -7.16
N THR A 253 -10.03 -12.61 -6.14
CA THR A 253 -10.10 -11.81 -4.90
C THR A 253 -9.49 -12.59 -3.74
N PHE A 254 -8.59 -11.94 -2.99
CA PHE A 254 -7.98 -12.46 -1.77
C PHE A 254 -8.39 -11.55 -0.60
N ASP A 255 -9.52 -11.83 0.06
CA ASP A 255 -9.99 -11.07 1.25
C ASP A 255 -9.39 -11.67 2.53
N ASN A 256 -8.30 -11.06 3.01
CA ASN A 256 -7.55 -11.48 4.20
C ASN A 256 -7.18 -12.98 4.17
N ALA A 257 -6.87 -13.50 2.98
CA ALA A 257 -6.80 -14.94 2.71
C ALA A 257 -5.61 -15.67 3.38
N GLY A 258 -4.62 -14.91 3.86
CA GLY A 258 -3.32 -15.39 4.34
C GLY A 258 -2.24 -15.26 3.27
N SER A 259 -0.99 -15.46 3.66
CA SER A 259 0.23 -15.19 2.86
C SER A 259 0.27 -15.91 1.50
N ILE A 260 1.07 -15.39 0.57
CA ILE A 260 1.39 -16.03 -0.71
C ILE A 260 2.88 -16.41 -0.69
N TYR A 261 3.24 -17.66 -1.02
CA TYR A 261 4.64 -18.09 -1.13
C TYR A 261 4.94 -18.76 -2.47
N LEU A 262 5.77 -18.11 -3.27
CA LEU A 262 6.16 -18.56 -4.61
C LEU A 262 7.58 -19.12 -4.58
N GLN A 263 7.72 -20.38 -4.98
CA GLN A 263 8.99 -21.12 -5.12
C GLN A 263 9.39 -21.31 -6.60
N THR A 264 8.65 -20.70 -7.51
CA THR A 264 8.75 -20.80 -8.97
C THR A 264 8.13 -19.54 -9.59
N GLN A 265 8.29 -19.34 -10.90
CA GLN A 265 7.59 -18.26 -11.60
C GLN A 265 6.09 -18.55 -11.72
N ALA A 266 5.27 -17.50 -11.66
CA ALA A 266 3.83 -17.56 -11.83
C ALA A 266 3.30 -16.22 -12.36
N ASP A 267 2.29 -16.27 -13.22
CA ASP A 267 1.55 -15.09 -13.68
C ASP A 267 0.51 -14.70 -12.63
N PHE A 268 0.74 -13.57 -11.93
CA PHE A 268 -0.19 -12.98 -10.97
C PHE A 268 -0.73 -11.65 -11.51
N THR A 269 -1.81 -11.70 -12.29
CA THR A 269 -2.33 -10.52 -13.03
C THR A 269 -3.82 -10.26 -12.76
N GLY A 270 -4.20 -9.02 -12.52
CA GLY A 270 -5.60 -8.59 -12.36
C GLY A 270 -6.25 -8.97 -11.04
N ASN A 271 -5.50 -9.46 -10.05
CA ASN A 271 -6.07 -9.87 -8.76
C ASN A 271 -6.31 -8.66 -7.84
N THR A 272 -7.27 -8.80 -6.92
CA THR A 272 -7.48 -7.88 -5.79
C THR A 272 -7.00 -8.54 -4.50
N ILE A 273 -6.01 -7.95 -3.85
CA ILE A 273 -5.40 -8.43 -2.60
C ILE A 273 -5.79 -7.46 -1.48
N LYS A 274 -6.58 -7.94 -0.52
CA LYS A 274 -7.16 -7.14 0.56
C LYS A 274 -6.68 -7.65 1.91
N TYR A 275 -6.22 -6.72 2.74
CA TYR A 275 -5.52 -6.99 4.00
C TYR A 275 -5.89 -5.94 5.06
N ASP A 276 -7.20 -5.70 5.21
CA ASP A 276 -7.77 -4.71 6.12
C ASP A 276 -8.00 -5.22 7.56
N LYS A 277 -8.01 -6.54 7.77
CA LYS A 277 -8.17 -7.17 9.09
C LYS A 277 -6.84 -7.70 9.64
N PHE A 278 -6.00 -8.26 8.78
CA PHE A 278 -4.70 -8.83 9.15
C PHE A 278 -3.59 -8.34 8.20
N GLU A 279 -2.34 -8.42 8.65
CA GLU A 279 -1.16 -8.23 7.80
C GLU A 279 -1.07 -9.32 6.72
N HIS A 280 -0.47 -8.98 5.58
CA HIS A 280 -0.35 -9.89 4.44
C HIS A 280 1.10 -9.96 3.95
N TYR A 281 1.56 -11.17 3.69
CA TYR A 281 2.93 -11.45 3.27
C TYR A 281 2.94 -12.00 1.85
N ILE A 282 3.81 -11.45 1.00
CA ILE A 282 4.16 -12.06 -0.28
C ILE A 282 5.64 -12.43 -0.22
N GLN A 283 5.90 -13.73 -0.31
CA GLN A 283 7.24 -14.30 -0.27
C GLN A 283 7.59 -14.91 -1.62
N VAL A 284 8.79 -14.62 -2.12
CA VAL A 284 9.40 -15.29 -3.27
C VAL A 284 10.70 -15.96 -2.86
N LYS A 285 10.98 -17.11 -3.47
CA LYS A 285 12.24 -17.82 -3.26
C LYS A 285 13.32 -17.23 -4.19
N GLY A 286 14.39 -16.69 -3.63
CA GLY A 286 15.50 -16.09 -4.40
C GLY A 286 16.18 -16.99 -5.45
N SER A 287 15.96 -18.31 -5.41
CA SER A 287 16.40 -19.24 -6.46
C SER A 287 15.58 -19.16 -7.76
N ILE A 288 14.53 -18.33 -7.82
CA ILE A 288 13.81 -18.02 -9.07
C ILE A 288 14.69 -17.17 -10.00
N GLY A 289 15.62 -16.37 -9.46
CA GLY A 289 16.67 -15.66 -10.20
C GLY A 289 16.19 -14.59 -11.18
N THR A 290 14.90 -14.20 -11.12
CA THR A 290 14.25 -13.24 -12.00
C THR A 290 13.13 -12.52 -11.24
N PRO A 291 12.78 -11.26 -11.58
CA PRO A 291 11.66 -10.56 -10.94
C PRO A 291 10.34 -11.31 -11.06
N VAL A 292 9.47 -11.17 -10.05
CA VAL A 292 8.10 -11.66 -10.09
C VAL A 292 7.16 -10.47 -10.13
N ASP A 293 6.28 -10.43 -11.12
CA ASP A 293 5.47 -9.25 -11.41
C ASP A 293 4.13 -9.28 -10.67
N PHE A 294 3.88 -8.24 -9.87
CA PHE A 294 2.61 -7.99 -9.19
C PHE A 294 2.01 -6.60 -9.57
N ARG A 295 2.57 -5.89 -10.56
CA ARG A 295 2.18 -4.51 -10.92
C ARG A 295 0.73 -4.37 -11.39
N GLU A 296 0.19 -5.40 -12.04
CA GLU A 296 -1.19 -5.42 -12.54
C GLU A 296 -2.20 -5.93 -11.49
N ASN A 297 -1.96 -5.71 -10.19
CA ASN A 297 -2.87 -6.12 -9.11
C ASN A 297 -3.33 -4.92 -8.27
N THR A 298 -4.56 -5.00 -7.75
CA THR A 298 -5.12 -3.99 -6.85
C THR A 298 -4.88 -4.39 -5.40
N PHE A 299 -4.22 -3.53 -4.63
CA PHE A 299 -3.97 -3.73 -3.21
C PHE A 299 -4.92 -2.87 -2.37
N GLN A 300 -5.60 -3.49 -1.40
CA GLN A 300 -6.58 -2.83 -0.53
C GLN A 300 -6.13 -2.97 0.93
N ALA A 301 -5.29 -2.02 1.35
CA ALA A 301 -4.84 -1.89 2.73
C ALA A 301 -5.96 -1.37 3.65
N GLY A 302 -5.99 -1.87 4.89
CA GLY A 302 -6.62 -1.19 6.01
C GLY A 302 -5.60 -0.32 6.74
N ALA A 303 -5.43 -0.57 8.05
CA ALA A 303 -4.34 0.01 8.84
C ALA A 303 -3.06 -0.87 8.85
N ASN A 304 -3.10 -2.01 8.18
CA ASN A 304 -2.02 -3.00 8.12
C ASN A 304 -1.08 -2.71 6.95
N ASP A 305 0.17 -3.16 7.08
CA ASP A 305 1.17 -3.07 6.02
C ASP A 305 1.16 -4.32 5.12
N LEU A 306 1.72 -4.17 3.91
CA LEU A 306 2.05 -5.28 3.01
C LEU A 306 3.52 -5.66 3.24
N ILE A 307 3.78 -6.88 3.72
CA ILE A 307 5.14 -7.35 3.99
C ILE A 307 5.66 -8.12 2.78
N ILE A 308 6.84 -7.74 2.31
CA ILE A 308 7.50 -8.35 1.16
C ILE A 308 8.74 -9.09 1.64
N ILE A 309 8.86 -10.35 1.23
CA ILE A 309 9.94 -11.27 1.59
C ILE A 309 10.60 -11.73 0.29
N ASP A 310 11.47 -10.88 -0.26
CA ASP A 310 12.15 -11.04 -1.55
C ASP A 310 13.65 -10.70 -1.48
N VAL A 311 14.37 -10.82 -2.59
CA VAL A 311 15.81 -10.49 -2.66
C VAL A 311 16.11 -9.77 -3.97
N ALA A 312 17.20 -9.04 -4.06
CA ALA A 312 17.58 -8.29 -5.27
C ALA A 312 17.72 -9.18 -6.53
N ALA A 313 17.99 -10.48 -6.36
CA ALA A 313 18.01 -11.46 -7.45
C ALA A 313 16.61 -11.98 -7.88
N THR A 314 15.56 -11.68 -7.14
CA THR A 314 14.15 -12.06 -7.39
C THR A 314 13.25 -11.03 -6.70
N PRO A 315 13.19 -9.77 -7.16
CA PRO A 315 12.34 -8.76 -6.53
C PRO A 315 10.87 -8.99 -6.88
N ILE A 316 9.97 -8.68 -5.95
CA ILE A 316 8.54 -8.54 -6.20
C ILE A 316 8.29 -7.12 -6.72
N LEU A 317 7.83 -7.00 -7.96
CA LEU A 317 7.50 -5.72 -8.57
C LEU A 317 6.06 -5.32 -8.20
N LEU A 318 5.89 -4.26 -7.41
CA LEU A 318 4.58 -3.76 -6.99
C LEU A 318 4.12 -2.58 -7.87
N PRO A 319 2.81 -2.26 -7.89
CA PRO A 319 2.31 -1.06 -8.56
C PRO A 319 3.03 0.20 -8.06
N ALA A 320 3.28 1.16 -8.97
CA ALA A 320 3.91 2.42 -8.58
C ALA A 320 3.10 3.13 -7.47
N GLY A 321 3.80 3.63 -6.45
CA GLY A 321 3.22 4.25 -5.27
C GLY A 321 2.66 3.30 -4.21
N GLN A 322 2.54 1.99 -4.47
CA GLN A 322 2.09 1.02 -3.47
C GLN A 322 3.13 0.88 -2.34
N PRO A 323 2.81 1.23 -1.07
CA PRO A 323 3.73 1.03 0.04
C PRO A 323 3.84 -0.45 0.42
N ALA A 324 5.04 -0.84 0.81
CA ALA A 324 5.38 -2.15 1.33
C ALA A 324 6.44 -2.05 2.44
N VAL A 325 6.64 -3.14 3.16
CA VAL A 325 7.68 -3.32 4.17
C VAL A 325 8.69 -4.36 3.70
N ASN A 326 9.98 -4.01 3.76
CA ASN A 326 11.09 -4.87 3.41
C ASN A 326 11.47 -5.76 4.60
N TYR A 327 11.06 -7.02 4.55
CA TYR A 327 11.24 -7.94 5.67
C TYR A 327 12.70 -8.30 5.96
N TRP A 328 13.52 -8.53 4.93
CA TRP A 328 14.89 -9.02 5.15
C TRP A 328 15.81 -7.94 5.69
N VAL A 329 15.63 -6.68 5.29
CA VAL A 329 16.40 -5.58 5.90
C VAL A 329 16.08 -5.43 7.39
N TRP A 330 14.81 -5.62 7.79
CA TRP A 330 14.50 -5.77 9.21
C TRP A 330 15.16 -7.00 9.82
N ALA A 331 14.95 -8.20 9.26
CA ALA A 331 15.40 -9.46 9.85
C ALA A 331 16.93 -9.54 10.05
N ASP A 332 17.71 -9.03 9.10
CA ASP A 332 19.17 -9.03 9.13
C ASP A 332 19.76 -7.83 9.91
N THR A 333 18.92 -6.90 10.40
CA THR A 333 19.35 -5.87 11.35
C THR A 333 19.86 -6.53 12.65
N PRO A 334 21.00 -6.12 13.23
CA PRO A 334 21.56 -6.76 14.43
C PRO A 334 20.58 -6.79 15.62
N ASP A 335 20.52 -7.93 16.31
CA ASP A 335 19.56 -8.23 17.40
C ASP A 335 19.51 -7.19 18.53
N ASP A 336 20.61 -6.48 18.78
CA ASP A 336 20.73 -5.49 19.86
C ASP A 336 20.16 -4.10 19.50
N VAL A 337 19.98 -3.81 18.22
CA VAL A 337 19.39 -2.56 17.71
C VAL A 337 18.09 -2.76 16.93
N ARG A 338 17.78 -4.00 16.48
CA ARG A 338 16.61 -4.31 15.65
C ARG A 338 15.30 -3.92 16.35
N PRO A 339 14.44 -3.10 15.70
CA PRO A 339 13.11 -2.79 16.22
C PRO A 339 12.26 -4.06 16.43
N ALA A 340 11.32 -4.00 17.38
CA ALA A 340 10.51 -5.15 17.78
C ALA A 340 9.60 -5.68 16.65
N ASP A 341 9.27 -4.84 15.67
CA ASP A 341 8.57 -5.20 14.45
C ASP A 341 9.22 -4.52 13.22
N TYR A 342 8.80 -4.93 12.03
CA TYR A 342 9.36 -4.48 10.75
C TYR A 342 8.76 -3.17 10.22
N ARG A 343 7.82 -2.53 10.94
CA ARG A 343 7.00 -1.43 10.39
C ARG A 343 7.83 -0.18 10.05
N ASP A 344 9.08 -0.13 10.50
CA ASP A 344 9.99 0.95 10.18
C ASP A 344 10.68 0.87 8.80
N TYR A 345 10.65 -0.31 8.16
CA TYR A 345 11.41 -0.62 6.96
C TYR A 345 10.54 -0.48 5.71
N LYS A 346 9.91 0.68 5.55
CA LYS A 346 8.97 0.94 4.45
C LYS A 346 9.67 1.34 3.15
N TYR A 347 9.10 0.95 2.02
CA TYR A 347 9.52 1.36 0.68
C TYR A 347 8.33 1.32 -0.30
N ARG A 348 8.51 1.91 -1.49
CA ARG A 348 7.57 1.85 -2.62
C ARG A 348 8.31 2.03 -3.94
N TYR A 349 7.80 1.43 -5.02
CA TYR A 349 8.31 1.70 -6.37
C TYR A 349 7.76 3.03 -6.93
N ASN A 350 8.58 3.71 -7.71
CA ASN A 350 8.23 4.90 -8.47
C ASN A 350 7.81 4.50 -9.91
N GLU A 351 7.25 5.44 -10.69
CA GLU A 351 6.77 5.15 -12.06
C GLU A 351 7.87 4.72 -13.04
N ASP A 352 9.11 5.17 -12.80
CA ASP A 352 10.30 4.83 -13.58
C ASP A 352 10.99 3.51 -13.15
N GLY A 353 10.49 2.89 -12.08
CA GLY A 353 11.04 1.66 -11.50
C GLY A 353 12.14 1.88 -10.44
N THR A 354 12.53 3.12 -10.13
CA THR A 354 13.35 3.42 -8.94
C THR A 354 12.54 3.18 -7.66
N ILE A 355 13.20 3.14 -6.51
CA ILE A 355 12.58 2.91 -5.21
C ILE A 355 12.66 4.18 -4.36
N THR A 356 11.54 4.51 -3.70
CA THR A 356 11.51 5.44 -2.57
C THR A 356 11.50 4.63 -1.28
N PHE A 357 12.59 4.69 -0.51
CA PHE A 357 12.71 4.15 0.84
C PHE A 357 12.18 5.18 1.85
N MET A 358 11.43 4.73 2.87
CA MET A 358 10.66 5.59 3.78
C MET A 358 10.92 5.17 5.25
N PRO A 359 12.16 5.26 5.74
CA PRO A 359 12.52 4.80 7.08
C PRO A 359 11.73 5.52 8.17
N GLN A 360 11.36 4.79 9.22
CA GLN A 360 10.55 5.34 10.32
C GLN A 360 11.31 5.42 11.65
N SER A 361 12.58 5.01 11.68
CA SER A 361 13.52 5.14 12.78
C SER A 361 14.96 5.25 12.27
N ASP A 362 15.86 5.80 13.10
CA ASP A 362 17.30 5.96 12.81
C ASP A 362 17.95 4.63 12.39
N VAL A 363 17.56 3.53 13.06
CA VAL A 363 18.07 2.18 12.75
C VAL A 363 17.63 1.73 11.36
N ALA A 364 16.36 1.92 10.98
CA ALA A 364 15.89 1.55 9.64
C ALA A 364 16.55 2.40 8.54
N LEU A 365 16.78 3.69 8.81
CA LEU A 365 17.50 4.59 7.90
C LEU A 365 18.91 4.07 7.60
N GLU A 366 19.69 3.74 8.63
CA GLU A 366 21.05 3.20 8.46
C GLU A 366 21.06 1.82 7.78
N GLN A 367 20.16 0.92 8.20
CA GLN A 367 20.13 -0.46 7.71
C GLN A 367 19.74 -0.60 6.24
N PHE A 368 19.05 0.39 5.65
CA PHE A 368 18.81 0.45 4.21
C PHE A 368 20.09 0.63 3.35
N PHE A 369 21.22 0.98 3.97
CA PHE A 369 22.53 1.11 3.31
C PHE A 369 23.56 0.07 3.78
N LEU A 370 23.48 -0.37 5.04
CA LEU A 370 24.57 -1.10 5.71
C LEU A 370 24.59 -2.62 5.49
N GLN A 371 23.68 -3.19 4.71
CA GLN A 371 23.56 -4.65 4.51
C GLN A 371 24.17 -5.12 3.18
N LYS A 372 25.32 -4.54 2.82
CA LYS A 372 26.08 -4.95 1.63
C LYS A 372 26.33 -6.46 1.63
N ASP A 373 26.28 -7.05 0.44
CA ASP A 373 26.45 -8.50 0.16
C ASP A 373 25.40 -9.47 0.76
N SER A 374 24.39 -8.99 1.50
CA SER A 374 23.26 -9.83 1.97
C SER A 374 22.39 -10.40 0.83
N GLY A 375 22.31 -9.67 -0.29
CA GLY A 375 21.34 -9.91 -1.36
C GLY A 375 19.99 -9.21 -1.14
N ASN A 376 19.82 -8.46 -0.04
CA ASN A 376 18.60 -7.72 0.28
C ASN A 376 18.45 -6.49 -0.62
N ILE A 377 17.20 -6.11 -0.91
CA ILE A 377 16.88 -4.86 -1.61
C ILE A 377 17.23 -3.68 -0.68
N GLN A 378 18.05 -2.76 -1.16
CA GLN A 378 18.66 -1.66 -0.43
C GLN A 378 18.72 -0.41 -1.32
N VAL A 379 19.02 0.75 -0.72
CA VAL A 379 19.17 2.01 -1.46
C VAL A 379 20.27 1.87 -2.51
N ASN A 380 19.92 2.11 -3.77
CA ASN A 380 20.82 2.00 -4.91
C ASN A 380 20.84 3.31 -5.72
N THR A 381 21.54 3.28 -6.86
CA THR A 381 21.72 4.48 -7.69
C THR A 381 20.40 4.92 -8.36
N ASN A 382 20.10 6.22 -8.24
CA ASN A 382 18.88 6.95 -8.54
C ASN A 382 17.68 6.71 -7.59
N ASP A 383 17.85 5.95 -6.50
CA ASP A 383 16.79 5.80 -5.49
C ASP A 383 16.67 7.04 -4.59
N THR A 384 15.52 7.15 -3.93
CA THR A 384 15.20 8.24 -3.00
C THR A 384 14.99 7.70 -1.59
N VAL A 385 15.45 8.44 -0.59
CA VAL A 385 15.16 8.20 0.84
C VAL A 385 14.32 9.36 1.35
N LEU A 386 13.05 9.10 1.62
CA LEU A 386 12.07 10.07 2.09
C LEU A 386 12.07 10.11 3.63
N ILE A 387 12.39 11.27 4.18
CA ILE A 387 12.48 11.57 5.60
C ILE A 387 11.17 12.25 6.04
N GLU A 388 10.22 11.45 6.52
CA GLU A 388 8.87 11.88 6.93
C GLU A 388 8.75 12.28 8.42
N LYS A 389 9.87 12.28 9.15
CA LYS A 389 9.97 12.67 10.57
C LYS A 389 11.39 13.07 10.91
N ASP A 390 11.58 13.59 12.12
CA ASP A 390 12.92 13.82 12.66
C ASP A 390 13.69 12.49 12.81
N LEU A 391 14.75 12.32 12.01
CA LEU A 391 15.64 11.15 11.99
C LEU A 391 17.10 11.58 12.12
N LYS A 392 17.92 10.66 12.62
CA LYS A 392 19.36 10.83 12.80
C LYS A 392 20.11 9.84 11.94
N LEU A 393 21.13 10.33 11.26
CA LEU A 393 22.14 9.53 10.59
C LEU A 393 23.43 9.64 11.38
N LYS A 394 23.99 8.50 11.80
CA LYS A 394 25.28 8.47 12.48
C LYS A 394 26.42 8.44 11.46
N ASP A 395 26.75 7.25 10.94
CA ASP A 395 27.89 7.05 10.05
C ASP A 395 27.42 6.40 8.74
N LEU A 396 27.73 7.00 7.59
CA LEU A 396 27.34 6.47 6.27
C LEU A 396 28.37 6.82 5.19
N VAL A 397 28.62 5.86 4.29
CA VAL A 397 29.42 6.07 3.08
C VAL A 397 28.54 5.92 1.85
N ILE A 398 28.49 6.95 1.00
CA ILE A 398 27.83 6.92 -0.30
C ILE A 398 28.90 6.61 -1.35
N GLU A 399 28.89 5.37 -1.85
CA GLU A 399 29.91 4.84 -2.78
C GLU A 399 29.94 5.59 -4.12
N ALA A 400 31.10 5.59 -4.80
CA ALA A 400 31.34 6.41 -6.01
C ALA A 400 30.44 6.10 -7.23
N ASP A 401 29.77 4.94 -7.27
CA ASP A 401 28.81 4.58 -8.32
C ASP A 401 27.36 5.02 -7.99
N LYS A 402 27.12 5.55 -6.79
CA LYS A 402 25.78 5.93 -6.31
C LYS A 402 25.47 7.39 -6.61
N LYS A 403 24.28 7.61 -7.14
CA LYS A 403 23.58 8.90 -7.08
C LYS A 403 22.33 8.70 -6.25
N ILE A 404 22.17 9.36 -5.11
CA ILE A 404 20.99 9.21 -4.25
C ILE A 404 20.32 10.55 -3.96
N THR A 405 19.04 10.50 -3.62
CA THR A 405 18.28 11.67 -3.16
C THR A 405 17.80 11.45 -1.73
N PHE A 406 18.08 12.38 -0.82
CA PHE A 406 17.35 12.49 0.45
C PHE A 406 16.24 13.54 0.28
N GLU A 407 14.99 13.12 0.30
CA GLU A 407 13.84 14.03 0.28
C GLU A 407 13.36 14.25 1.73
N ILE A 408 13.44 15.47 2.24
CA ILE A 408 13.04 15.80 3.61
C ILE A 408 11.68 16.49 3.57
N ALA A 409 10.66 15.84 4.13
CA ALA A 409 9.30 16.34 4.13
C ALA A 409 9.16 17.62 4.98
N GLU A 410 8.18 18.47 4.64
CA GLU A 410 7.90 19.70 5.40
C GLU A 410 7.67 19.39 6.89
N GLY A 411 8.37 20.12 7.76
CA GLY A 411 8.31 19.93 9.21
C GLY A 411 9.10 18.72 9.75
N SER A 412 9.87 18.03 8.90
CA SER A 412 10.76 16.93 9.29
C SER A 412 12.24 17.34 9.20
N THR A 413 13.09 16.63 9.95
CA THR A 413 14.52 16.92 10.06
C THR A 413 15.37 15.68 9.76
N LEU A 414 16.45 15.83 9.00
CA LEU A 414 17.55 14.87 8.97
C LEU A 414 18.75 15.46 9.73
N GLU A 415 19.18 14.82 10.81
CA GLU A 415 20.36 15.24 11.58
C GLU A 415 21.57 14.34 11.25
N ILE A 416 22.64 14.90 10.72
CA ILE A 416 23.95 14.26 10.60
C ILE A 416 24.67 14.38 11.93
N THR A 417 24.90 13.24 12.60
CA THR A 417 25.42 13.18 13.99
C THR A 417 26.82 12.57 14.10
N GLY A 418 27.25 11.80 13.10
CA GLY A 418 28.61 11.28 12.91
C GLY A 418 29.12 11.61 11.50
N ASP A 419 29.77 10.66 10.83
CA ASP A 419 30.45 10.92 9.56
C ASP A 419 29.62 10.49 8.33
N LEU A 420 29.20 11.45 7.51
CA LEU A 420 28.65 11.23 6.16
C LEU A 420 29.76 11.43 5.12
N ALA A 421 30.31 10.33 4.59
CA ALA A 421 31.32 10.35 3.54
C ALA A 421 30.67 10.16 2.15
N ILE A 422 30.80 11.16 1.29
CA ILE A 422 30.19 11.22 -0.04
C ILE A 422 31.29 11.03 -1.09
N GLN A 423 31.29 9.85 -1.71
CA GLN A 423 32.20 9.47 -2.80
C GLN A 423 31.51 9.52 -4.17
N GLY A 424 30.19 9.33 -4.19
CA GLY A 424 29.31 9.52 -5.34
C GLY A 424 28.54 10.84 -5.28
N ASN A 425 27.27 10.82 -5.67
CA ASN A 425 26.44 12.01 -5.74
C ASN A 425 25.27 11.94 -4.74
N VAL A 426 25.07 13.02 -3.98
CA VAL A 426 23.95 13.18 -3.04
C VAL A 426 23.21 14.47 -3.37
N MET A 427 21.92 14.33 -3.66
CA MET A 427 20.95 15.43 -3.66
C MET A 427 20.20 15.41 -2.31
N VAL A 428 19.98 16.56 -1.70
CA VAL A 428 19.06 16.73 -0.57
C VAL A 428 18.01 17.77 -0.97
N THR A 429 16.74 17.43 -0.84
CA THR A 429 15.62 18.23 -1.35
C THR A 429 14.39 18.18 -0.47
N GLY A 430 13.36 18.97 -0.79
CA GLY A 430 12.10 19.05 -0.04
C GLY A 430 12.09 20.14 1.03
N GLY A 431 10.89 20.55 1.47
CA GLY A 431 10.67 21.67 2.38
C GLY A 431 11.03 21.44 3.86
N GLY A 432 11.67 20.31 4.17
CA GLY A 432 12.19 19.99 5.50
C GLY A 432 13.54 20.64 5.79
N LYS A 433 14.28 20.06 6.74
CA LYS A 433 15.55 20.60 7.23
C LYS A 433 16.66 19.56 7.34
N LEU A 434 17.82 19.88 6.78
CA LEU A 434 19.08 19.17 7.02
C LEU A 434 19.87 19.90 8.12
N ILE A 435 20.27 19.17 9.16
CA ILE A 435 21.13 19.69 10.25
C ILE A 435 22.42 18.88 10.28
N ILE A 436 23.57 19.55 10.19
CA ILE A 436 24.87 18.95 10.50
C ILE A 436 25.20 19.36 11.93
N GLN A 437 25.15 18.41 12.87
CA GLN A 437 25.37 18.70 14.30
C GLN A 437 26.82 19.07 14.60
N ASN A 438 27.09 19.67 15.77
CA ASN A 438 28.45 20.11 16.17
C ASN A 438 29.54 19.03 16.15
N GLN A 439 29.17 17.74 16.10
CA GLN A 439 30.09 16.60 16.01
C GLN A 439 29.98 15.85 14.67
N GLY A 440 28.98 16.19 13.85
CA GLY A 440 28.77 15.57 12.56
C GLY A 440 29.71 16.14 11.51
N THR A 441 30.14 15.30 10.57
CA THR A 441 30.95 15.70 9.44
C THR A 441 30.29 15.28 8.13
N VAL A 442 30.48 16.10 7.10
CA VAL A 442 30.15 15.75 5.70
C VAL A 442 31.43 15.90 4.90
N SER A 443 31.93 14.80 4.35
CA SER A 443 33.14 14.80 3.52
C SER A 443 32.76 14.52 2.07
N VAL A 444 33.23 15.35 1.13
CA VAL A 444 32.93 15.25 -0.31
C VAL A 444 34.24 15.01 -1.06
N ASP A 445 34.37 13.83 -1.67
CA ASP A 445 35.57 13.41 -2.41
C ASP A 445 35.71 14.15 -3.77
N PRO A 446 36.89 14.12 -4.43
CA PRO A 446 37.17 14.96 -5.61
C PRO A 446 36.25 14.82 -6.83
N GLU A 447 35.62 13.66 -7.02
CA GLU A 447 34.70 13.39 -8.14
C GLU A 447 33.23 13.33 -7.67
N ALA A 448 32.96 13.71 -6.41
CA ALA A 448 31.67 13.63 -5.75
C ALA A 448 30.91 14.95 -5.79
N LEU A 449 29.57 14.87 -5.78
CA LEU A 449 28.65 16.01 -5.70
C LEU A 449 27.80 15.94 -4.43
N PHE A 450 27.75 17.04 -3.68
CA PHE A 450 26.77 17.24 -2.60
C PHE A 450 25.93 18.49 -2.89
N GLU A 451 24.68 18.28 -3.27
CA GLU A 451 23.71 19.32 -3.59
C GLU A 451 22.60 19.37 -2.54
N VAL A 452 22.25 20.57 -2.08
CA VAL A 452 21.09 20.84 -1.22
C VAL A 452 20.23 21.88 -1.94
N SER A 453 18.99 21.54 -2.30
CA SER A 453 18.14 22.38 -3.11
C SER A 453 17.60 23.61 -2.35
N LEU A 454 17.20 24.63 -3.11
CA LEU A 454 16.85 25.96 -2.60
C LEU A 454 15.60 26.01 -1.69
N ASP A 455 14.80 24.96 -1.67
CA ASP A 455 13.63 24.77 -0.80
C ASP A 455 13.95 24.06 0.53
N THR A 456 15.09 23.38 0.63
CA THR A 456 15.53 22.70 1.86
C THR A 456 16.31 23.65 2.77
N GLN A 457 15.95 23.66 4.05
CA GLN A 457 16.70 24.44 5.05
C GLN A 457 17.97 23.71 5.46
N LEU A 458 19.14 24.34 5.30
CA LEU A 458 20.42 23.83 5.82
C LEU A 458 20.84 24.57 7.08
N GLU A 459 21.09 23.83 8.17
CA GLU A 459 21.80 24.32 9.35
C GLU A 459 23.10 23.52 9.54
N ASN A 460 24.24 24.13 9.21
CA ASN A 460 25.56 23.54 9.43
C ASN A 460 26.17 24.06 10.74
N ASN A 461 26.23 23.22 11.77
CA ASN A 461 26.96 23.47 13.01
C ASN A 461 28.24 22.63 13.16
N GLY A 462 28.44 21.64 12.28
CA GLY A 462 29.61 20.76 12.24
C GLY A 462 30.63 21.18 11.17
N THR A 463 31.18 20.20 10.46
CA THR A 463 32.21 20.44 9.41
C THR A 463 31.76 19.87 8.07
N ILE A 464 31.83 20.67 7.01
CA ILE A 464 31.79 20.21 5.62
C ILE A 464 33.22 20.28 5.05
N THR A 465 33.79 19.14 4.68
CA THR A 465 35.12 19.02 4.06
C THR A 465 34.95 18.73 2.58
N ASN A 466 35.19 19.72 1.72
CA ASN A 466 34.92 19.65 0.29
C ASN A 466 36.20 19.54 -0.56
N HIS A 467 36.35 18.43 -1.29
CA HIS A 467 37.34 18.28 -2.36
C HIS A 467 36.71 18.17 -3.76
N GLY A 468 35.41 17.90 -3.88
CA GLY A 468 34.65 17.79 -5.13
C GLY A 468 33.77 19.02 -5.38
N GLU A 469 32.46 18.80 -5.58
CA GLU A 469 31.49 19.86 -5.86
C GLU A 469 30.43 19.96 -4.75
N VAL A 470 30.18 21.17 -4.24
CA VAL A 470 29.16 21.45 -3.22
C VAL A 470 28.26 22.59 -3.67
N THR A 471 26.96 22.34 -3.74
CA THR A 471 25.94 23.34 -4.10
C THR A 471 24.93 23.45 -2.97
N ILE A 472 24.86 24.60 -2.30
CA ILE A 472 24.03 24.77 -1.09
C ILE A 472 23.29 26.13 -1.08
N PRO A 473 22.14 26.25 -0.37
CA PRO A 473 21.39 27.50 -0.35
C PRO A 473 22.16 28.64 0.31
N ASP A 474 22.03 29.85 -0.23
CA ASP A 474 22.66 31.04 0.37
C ASP A 474 21.99 31.49 1.69
N HIS A 475 20.85 30.89 2.04
CA HIS A 475 20.22 31.00 3.36
C HIS A 475 20.70 29.95 4.37
N THR A 476 21.78 29.21 4.08
CA THR A 476 22.40 28.27 5.04
C THR A 476 22.67 28.95 6.38
N THR A 477 22.30 28.31 7.48
CA THR A 477 22.46 28.78 8.85
C THR A 477 23.46 27.93 9.65
N GLY A 478 23.71 28.30 10.91
CA GLY A 478 24.57 27.56 11.84
C GLY A 478 25.95 28.19 12.06
N THR A 479 26.76 27.55 12.90
CA THR A 479 28.12 28.03 13.29
C THR A 479 29.26 27.14 12.81
N GLY A 480 28.98 26.18 11.94
CA GLY A 480 29.93 25.19 11.43
C GLY A 480 30.90 25.75 10.39
N THR A 481 31.82 24.90 9.95
CA THR A 481 32.81 25.21 8.90
C THR A 481 32.44 24.57 7.58
N LEU A 482 32.87 25.22 6.50
CA LEU A 482 33.01 24.63 5.17
C LEU A 482 34.44 24.90 4.73
N GLU A 483 35.23 23.85 4.55
CA GLU A 483 36.66 23.91 4.23
C GLU A 483 37.03 22.94 3.10
N GLY A 484 38.28 23.00 2.63
CA GLY A 484 38.79 22.20 1.52
C GLY A 484 39.07 23.00 0.25
N SER A 485 39.24 22.31 -0.87
CA SER A 485 39.67 22.89 -2.16
C SER A 485 38.69 22.65 -3.32
N GLY A 486 37.54 22.03 -3.05
CA GLY A 486 36.49 21.78 -4.04
C GLY A 486 35.75 23.05 -4.49
N SER A 487 34.90 22.91 -5.51
CA SER A 487 34.02 23.99 -5.98
C SER A 487 32.85 24.17 -5.01
N VAL A 488 32.42 25.43 -4.81
CA VAL A 488 31.28 25.75 -3.95
C VAL A 488 30.37 26.74 -4.67
N GLU A 489 29.12 26.32 -4.93
CA GLU A 489 28.06 27.16 -5.46
C GLU A 489 27.06 27.54 -4.35
N LYS A 490 26.53 28.77 -4.44
CA LYS A 490 25.49 29.29 -3.54
C LYS A 490 24.20 29.54 -4.31
N LEU A 491 23.17 28.76 -4.02
CA LEU A 491 21.86 28.93 -4.66
C LEU A 491 21.14 30.16 -4.09
N HIS A 492 20.76 31.08 -4.97
CA HIS A 492 20.08 32.32 -4.63
C HIS A 492 18.64 32.36 -5.20
N ASN A 493 17.68 32.88 -4.43
CA ASN A 493 16.31 33.12 -4.89
C ASN A 493 16.14 34.59 -5.33
N ALA A 494 16.77 34.97 -6.43
CA ALA A 494 16.83 36.36 -6.85
C ALA A 494 15.61 36.79 -7.69
N LYS A 495 14.95 37.86 -7.24
CA LYS A 495 13.82 38.50 -7.92
C LYS A 495 14.34 39.58 -8.87
N HIS A 496 13.99 39.46 -10.16
CA HIS A 496 14.27 40.48 -11.18
C HIS A 496 13.43 41.74 -10.95
N ILE A 497 14.05 42.91 -11.08
CA ILE A 497 13.42 44.22 -10.96
C ILE A 497 13.79 45.06 -12.20
N GLU A 498 12.79 45.40 -13.00
CA GLU A 498 12.95 46.21 -14.21
C GLU A 498 13.47 47.62 -13.92
N ALA A 499 14.23 48.20 -14.85
CA ALA A 499 14.70 49.57 -14.78
C ALA A 499 13.54 50.59 -14.82
N VAL A 500 13.55 51.55 -13.91
CA VAL A 500 12.60 52.68 -13.89
C VAL A 500 13.37 53.98 -14.09
N ALA A 501 13.04 54.74 -15.14
CA ALA A 501 13.70 56.01 -15.41
C ALA A 501 13.37 57.07 -14.33
N PRO A 502 14.35 57.85 -13.81
CA PRO A 502 14.09 58.93 -12.87
C PRO A 502 13.32 60.07 -13.52
N THR A 503 12.36 60.65 -12.79
CA THR A 503 11.67 61.89 -13.20
C THR A 503 12.38 63.12 -12.61
N CYS A 504 11.82 64.31 -12.78
CA CYS A 504 12.35 65.53 -12.14
C CYS A 504 12.20 65.56 -10.61
N ASP A 505 11.33 64.75 -10.02
CA ASP A 505 11.01 64.72 -8.58
C ASP A 505 10.95 63.32 -7.95
N THR A 506 10.92 62.26 -8.74
CA THR A 506 10.93 60.86 -8.28
C THR A 506 12.23 60.20 -8.72
N ALA A 507 12.90 59.51 -7.79
CA ALA A 507 14.05 58.68 -8.11
C ALA A 507 13.62 57.46 -8.93
N GLY A 508 14.48 57.03 -9.85
CA GLY A 508 14.32 55.80 -10.59
C GLY A 508 15.24 54.70 -10.05
N ASN A 509 15.36 53.61 -10.81
CA ASN A 509 16.33 52.55 -10.57
C ASN A 509 16.90 52.02 -11.88
N ILE A 510 18.13 51.48 -11.83
CA ILE A 510 18.64 50.59 -12.89
C ILE A 510 17.87 49.26 -12.86
N GLU A 511 18.06 48.43 -13.87
CA GLU A 511 17.69 47.02 -13.79
C GLU A 511 18.60 46.31 -12.77
N TYR A 512 18.02 45.44 -11.93
CA TYR A 512 18.77 44.66 -10.95
C TYR A 512 18.02 43.39 -10.53
N TRP A 513 18.74 42.47 -9.88
CA TRP A 513 18.21 41.30 -9.24
C TRP A 513 18.40 41.41 -7.73
N TYR A 514 17.43 40.98 -6.93
CA TYR A 514 17.47 41.04 -5.46
C TYR A 514 17.13 39.70 -4.84
N CYS A 515 18.08 39.13 -4.11
CA CYS A 515 17.86 37.91 -3.32
C CYS A 515 17.39 38.33 -1.92
N ASP A 516 16.17 37.96 -1.56
CA ASP A 516 15.59 38.32 -0.25
C ASP A 516 16.15 37.49 0.90
N TYR A 517 16.67 36.30 0.62
CA TYR A 517 17.33 35.44 1.59
C TYR A 517 18.65 36.02 2.13
N CYS A 518 19.56 36.46 1.27
CA CYS A 518 20.83 37.07 1.69
C CYS A 518 20.82 38.61 1.69
N ASN A 519 19.71 39.23 1.29
CA ASN A 519 19.52 40.68 1.20
C ASN A 519 20.57 41.39 0.32
N LYS A 520 21.04 40.70 -0.72
CA LYS A 520 22.00 41.20 -1.72
C LYS A 520 21.32 41.64 -3.02
N TYR A 521 21.98 42.54 -3.73
CA TYR A 521 21.53 43.10 -5.01
C TYR A 521 22.60 42.80 -6.07
N TYR A 522 22.19 42.52 -7.30
CA TYR A 522 23.07 42.13 -8.41
C TYR A 522 22.70 42.91 -9.66
N SER A 523 23.67 43.27 -10.50
CA SER A 523 23.43 43.99 -11.76
C SER A 523 23.22 43.09 -12.98
N ASP A 524 23.27 41.77 -12.81
CA ASP A 524 23.19 40.75 -13.85
C ASP A 524 22.29 39.58 -13.42
N GLN A 525 21.69 38.91 -14.40
CA GLN A 525 20.79 37.77 -14.19
C GLN A 525 21.50 36.55 -13.60
N ASP A 526 22.78 36.37 -13.93
CA ASP A 526 23.61 35.25 -13.46
C ASP A 526 24.17 35.48 -12.04
N LEU A 527 23.81 36.62 -11.41
CA LEU A 527 24.15 36.99 -10.02
C LEU A 527 25.65 37.04 -9.73
N THR A 528 26.48 37.31 -10.75
CA THR A 528 27.94 37.37 -10.63
C THR A 528 28.45 38.75 -10.19
N GLN A 529 27.66 39.81 -10.37
CA GLN A 529 28.05 41.21 -10.11
C GLN A 529 27.26 41.80 -8.94
N GLU A 530 27.69 41.53 -7.71
CA GLU A 530 27.10 42.11 -6.50
C GLU A 530 27.25 43.65 -6.48
N ILE A 531 26.14 44.34 -6.22
CA ILE A 531 26.04 45.80 -6.09
C ILE A 531 25.38 46.18 -4.76
N SER A 532 25.67 47.38 -4.24
CA SER A 532 24.97 47.89 -3.07
C SER A 532 23.60 48.46 -3.45
N LYS A 533 22.68 48.51 -2.48
CA LYS A 533 21.34 49.10 -2.67
C LYS A 533 21.38 50.53 -3.19
N GLU A 534 22.39 51.32 -2.83
CA GLU A 534 22.54 52.71 -3.28
C GLU A 534 22.90 52.79 -4.77
N LYS A 535 23.56 51.76 -5.32
CA LYS A 535 23.85 51.66 -6.76
C LYS A 535 22.62 51.30 -7.58
N THR A 536 21.58 50.71 -6.99
CA THR A 536 20.33 50.45 -7.73
C THR A 536 19.56 51.75 -8.01
N VAL A 537 19.74 52.79 -7.19
CA VAL A 537 18.94 54.02 -7.22
C VAL A 537 19.49 55.07 -8.19
N LEU A 538 18.67 55.47 -9.15
CA LEU A 538 18.91 56.62 -10.02
C LEU A 538 18.29 57.87 -9.39
N LYS A 539 19.12 58.87 -9.03
CA LYS A 539 18.64 60.12 -8.45
C LYS A 539 17.66 60.84 -9.39
N ALA A 540 16.63 61.47 -8.81
CA ALA A 540 15.72 62.34 -9.55
C ALA A 540 16.52 63.41 -10.31
N LEU A 541 16.12 63.69 -11.55
CA LEU A 541 16.80 64.59 -12.49
C LEU A 541 16.80 66.07 -12.05
N GLY A 542 16.01 66.40 -11.03
CA GLY A 542 15.76 67.76 -10.58
C GLY A 542 14.81 68.52 -11.50
N HIS A 543 14.22 69.59 -10.97
CA HIS A 543 13.36 70.46 -11.74
C HIS A 543 14.16 71.39 -12.66
N LYS A 544 13.89 71.32 -13.95
CA LYS A 544 14.30 72.36 -14.92
C LYS A 544 13.14 73.35 -15.04
N TYR A 545 13.35 74.60 -14.64
CA TYR A 545 12.31 75.63 -14.64
C TYR A 545 12.43 76.54 -15.87
N LYS A 546 11.29 76.90 -16.44
CA LYS A 546 11.15 77.98 -17.42
C LYS A 546 9.93 78.80 -17.03
N ASP A 547 10.06 80.13 -17.06
CA ASP A 547 8.99 81.07 -16.67
C ASP A 547 8.42 80.79 -15.25
N GLY A 548 9.27 80.28 -14.35
CA GLY A 548 8.94 79.92 -12.97
C GLY A 548 8.18 78.60 -12.79
N ILE A 549 8.06 77.77 -13.83
CA ILE A 549 7.35 76.48 -13.79
C ILE A 549 8.26 75.36 -14.33
N CYS A 550 8.23 74.19 -13.71
CA CYS A 550 9.04 73.06 -14.13
C CYS A 550 8.54 72.52 -15.47
N THR A 551 9.41 72.49 -16.47
CA THR A 551 9.08 72.05 -17.84
C THR A 551 8.78 70.55 -17.96
N VAL A 552 8.87 69.79 -16.86
CA VAL A 552 8.65 68.34 -16.82
C VAL A 552 7.39 67.98 -16.01
N CYS A 553 7.15 68.60 -14.85
CA CYS A 553 5.99 68.26 -13.98
C CYS A 553 5.10 69.44 -13.57
N GLY A 554 5.34 70.67 -14.04
CA GLY A 554 4.47 71.81 -13.76
C GLY A 554 4.56 72.41 -12.34
N LYS A 555 5.43 71.91 -11.46
CA LYS A 555 5.68 72.53 -10.14
C LYS A 555 6.35 73.90 -10.29
N ALA A 556 5.96 74.88 -9.49
CA ALA A 556 6.53 76.23 -9.51
C ALA A 556 7.95 76.27 -8.89
N ASP A 557 8.80 77.19 -9.36
CA ASP A 557 10.16 77.38 -8.86
C ASP A 557 10.15 78.06 -7.48
N PRO A 558 10.58 77.37 -6.40
CA PRO A 558 10.58 77.94 -5.05
C PRO A 558 11.53 79.14 -4.88
N ASN A 559 12.42 79.42 -5.85
CA ASN A 559 13.34 80.56 -5.83
C ASN A 559 12.87 81.74 -6.69
N THR A 560 11.72 81.66 -7.37
CA THR A 560 11.20 82.79 -8.14
C THR A 560 10.72 83.94 -7.25
N LYS A 561 11.57 84.95 -7.08
CA LYS A 561 11.11 86.29 -6.70
C LYS A 561 10.25 86.84 -7.85
N PRO A 562 9.05 87.39 -7.59
CA PRO A 562 8.22 87.96 -8.65
C PRO A 562 8.96 89.12 -9.31
N ASN A 563 9.36 88.96 -10.57
CA ASN A 563 10.00 90.03 -11.32
C ASN A 563 8.90 90.84 -12.01
N THR A 564 8.43 91.89 -11.33
CA THR A 564 7.29 92.72 -11.73
C THR A 564 7.56 93.50 -13.03
N PRO A 565 6.74 93.35 -14.09
CA PRO A 565 6.64 94.36 -15.14
C PRO A 565 5.76 95.52 -14.63
N GLN A 566 6.24 96.74 -14.89
CA GLN A 566 5.72 98.00 -14.37
C GLN A 566 4.23 98.26 -14.69
N THR A 567 3.54 98.95 -13.77
CA THR A 567 2.49 99.92 -14.14
C THR A 567 2.65 101.22 -13.35
N ASN A 568 2.44 102.34 -14.03
CA ASN A 568 2.66 103.70 -13.51
C ASN A 568 1.51 104.19 -12.61
N GLY A 569 1.79 105.21 -11.80
CA GLY A 569 0.74 106.06 -11.23
C GLY A 569 0.09 106.96 -12.29
N GLN A 570 -1.16 107.38 -12.03
CA GLN A 570 -2.13 107.96 -12.97
C GLN A 570 -2.66 106.93 -14.00
N ASN A 571 -3.93 106.56 -14.09
CA ASN A 571 -5.19 106.90 -13.40
C ASN A 571 -6.16 105.69 -13.57
N SER A 572 -7.17 105.37 -12.74
CA SER A 572 -7.64 105.86 -11.43
C SER A 572 -8.63 104.82 -10.85
N GLY A 573 -8.86 104.78 -9.53
CA GLY A 573 -9.83 103.85 -8.93
C GLY A 573 -10.04 104.05 -7.43
N THR A 574 -11.29 103.98 -6.96
CA THR A 574 -11.73 104.37 -5.61
C THR A 574 -12.12 103.21 -4.69
N SER A 575 -12.03 103.48 -3.38
CA SER A 575 -12.94 103.00 -2.32
C SER A 575 -12.87 101.55 -1.81
N SER A 576 -12.41 101.41 -0.55
CA SER A 576 -13.11 100.78 0.62
C SER A 576 -13.56 99.30 0.55
N GLN A 577 -13.63 98.50 1.62
CA GLN A 577 -13.13 98.49 3.02
C GLN A 577 -13.40 97.05 3.59
N LYS A 578 -12.69 96.64 4.67
CA LYS A 578 -13.03 95.70 5.80
C LYS A 578 -14.33 94.82 5.79
N PRO A 579 -14.45 93.77 6.66
CA PRO A 579 -13.45 92.85 7.25
C PRO A 579 -13.93 91.38 7.58
N ALA A 580 -13.01 90.58 8.16
CA ALA A 580 -13.21 89.61 9.27
C ALA A 580 -13.70 88.15 9.09
N ASN A 581 -12.97 87.24 9.79
CA ASN A 581 -13.32 85.93 10.42
C ASN A 581 -14.09 84.82 9.65
N SER A 582 -13.55 83.58 9.66
CA SER A 582 -14.00 82.47 10.56
C SER A 582 -13.30 81.12 10.25
N ARG A 583 -13.65 80.04 10.98
CA ARG A 583 -13.07 78.68 10.98
C ARG A 583 -13.63 77.72 9.89
N VAL A 584 -12.85 76.64 9.67
CA VAL A 584 -13.09 75.34 8.99
C VAL A 584 -14.53 74.78 9.03
N PRO A 585 -14.98 73.98 8.02
CA PRO A 585 -15.01 72.51 8.20
C PRO A 585 -14.78 71.61 6.94
N LYS A 586 -14.84 70.28 7.20
CA LYS A 586 -14.67 69.03 6.40
C LYS A 586 -15.64 68.74 5.21
N THR A 587 -15.42 67.55 4.60
CA THR A 587 -16.31 66.66 3.79
C THR A 587 -16.37 67.00 2.29
N GLY A 588 -16.47 66.08 1.31
CA GLY A 588 -16.93 64.69 1.26
C GLY A 588 -17.85 64.51 0.04
N ASP A 589 -17.66 63.42 -0.72
CA ASP A 589 -18.66 62.67 -1.49
C ASP A 589 -19.25 63.12 -2.87
N THR A 590 -19.01 62.25 -3.87
CA THR A 590 -19.98 61.61 -4.82
C THR A 590 -20.67 62.37 -5.96
N ASN A 591 -20.82 61.66 -7.10
CA ASN A 591 -22.08 61.35 -7.85
C ASN A 591 -21.73 60.66 -9.20
N HIS A 592 -22.58 59.87 -9.89
CA HIS A 592 -23.48 58.75 -9.56
C HIS A 592 -23.99 58.12 -10.90
N ILE A 593 -24.79 57.02 -10.87
CA ILE A 593 -25.47 56.32 -12.01
C ILE A 593 -24.55 55.32 -12.78
N GLY A 594 -24.93 54.07 -13.10
CA GLY A 594 -26.14 53.27 -12.81
C GLY A 594 -26.25 52.01 -13.72
N TRP A 595 -27.18 51.09 -13.42
CA TRP A 595 -27.45 49.75 -14.06
C TRP A 595 -26.47 48.62 -13.66
N LEU A 596 -26.79 47.56 -12.89
CA LEU A 596 -27.89 46.56 -12.75
C LEU A 596 -27.80 45.30 -13.63
N LEU A 597 -27.50 44.15 -12.97
CA LEU A 597 -27.93 42.74 -13.21
C LEU A 597 -27.12 41.84 -12.23
N THR A 598 -27.44 41.69 -10.95
CA THR A 598 -28.43 40.78 -10.28
C THR A 598 -28.16 39.26 -10.30
N LEU A 599 -27.91 38.71 -9.08
CA LEU A 599 -28.20 37.35 -8.59
C LEU A 599 -27.36 36.18 -9.15
N SER A 600 -27.03 35.12 -8.38
CA SER A 600 -27.66 34.59 -7.15
C SER A 600 -26.70 34.10 -6.05
N LEU A 601 -27.18 34.13 -4.79
CA LEU A 601 -26.58 33.47 -3.62
C LEU A 601 -26.80 31.94 -3.60
N GLY A 602 -26.00 31.25 -2.78
CA GLY A 602 -26.31 29.93 -2.22
C GLY A 602 -25.06 29.26 -1.63
N SER A 603 -24.66 29.57 -0.38
CA SER A 603 -24.86 28.71 0.81
C SER A 603 -23.94 27.47 0.85
N LEU A 604 -23.42 26.98 1.99
CA LEU A 604 -23.80 27.23 3.38
C LEU A 604 -22.59 27.01 4.33
N LEU A 605 -22.60 27.72 5.45
CA LEU A 605 -21.72 27.48 6.60
C LEU A 605 -22.20 26.27 7.42
N THR A 606 -21.41 25.20 7.54
CA THR A 606 -21.44 24.27 8.70
C THR A 606 -20.25 23.31 8.66
N LEU A 607 -19.36 23.34 9.67
CA LEU A 607 -18.74 22.15 10.28
C LEU A 607 -17.90 22.54 11.52
N LEU A 608 -18.60 22.89 12.59
CA LEU A 608 -18.10 22.79 13.96
C LEU A 608 -19.02 21.81 14.70
N VAL A 609 -18.46 21.05 15.65
CA VAL A 609 -19.13 20.02 16.47
C VAL A 609 -19.42 18.68 15.75
N MET A 610 -18.39 17.85 15.60
CA MET A 610 -18.51 16.38 15.74
C MET A 610 -17.19 15.72 16.18
N LYS A 611 -16.63 16.18 17.32
CA LYS A 611 -15.45 15.54 17.96
C LYS A 611 -15.61 15.44 19.48
N ARG A 612 -16.70 14.82 19.95
CA ARG A 612 -16.87 14.36 21.35
C ARG A 612 -18.09 13.44 21.56
N TYR A 613 -18.11 12.28 20.91
CA TYR A 613 -18.97 11.18 21.35
C TYR A 613 -18.34 9.82 21.01
N ASN A 614 -17.45 9.35 21.90
CA ASN A 614 -17.17 7.95 22.22
C ASN A 614 -15.95 7.89 23.15
N ASN A 615 -16.15 8.28 24.41
CA ASN A 615 -15.26 7.89 25.51
C ASN A 615 -16.04 7.96 26.83
N LYS A 616 -16.89 6.94 27.06
CA LYS A 616 -17.47 6.61 28.37
C LYS A 616 -18.22 5.27 28.29
N LYS A 617 -17.52 4.18 28.61
CA LYS A 617 -17.94 3.10 29.52
C LYS A 617 -16.89 1.98 29.56
N ALA A 618 -15.86 2.20 30.38
CA ALA A 618 -15.47 1.15 31.32
C ALA A 618 -16.50 1.15 32.47
N ASP A 619 -16.57 0.05 33.23
CA ASP A 619 -17.50 -0.30 34.33
C ASP A 619 -18.67 -1.23 33.97
N LYS A 620 -18.35 -2.49 33.66
CA LYS A 620 -18.76 -3.67 34.46
C LYS A 620 -18.14 -4.98 33.98
#